data_AF-A0A7X4JD44-F1
#
_entry.id   AF-A0A7X4JD44-F1
#
_cell.length_a   1.000
_cell.length_b   1.000
_cell.length_c   1.000
_cell.angle_alpha   90.00
_cell.angle_beta   90.00
_cell.angle_gamma   90.00
#
_symmetry.space_group_name_H-M   'P 1'
#
loop_
_entity.id
_entity.type
_entity.pdbx_description
1 polymer ?
#
loop_
_entity_poly.entity_id
_entity_poly.type
_entity_poly.pdbx_seq_one_letter_code
_entity_poly.pdbx_strand_id
1 'polypeptide(L)' 'MNTKLTLRLDDQLIRGAKQYARDTGKSLSQVVAEYFAAITSADRPEFTATPTVAGLRGILKDAQVDDARDYHAYLEEKHL' A
#
# COMPACT_ATOMS: atom_id res chain seq x y z
N MET A 1 -16.81 7.42 23.96
CA MET A 1 -15.83 7.89 24.96
C MET A 1 -14.47 7.94 24.29
N ASN A 2 -13.70 9.02 24.44
CA ASN A 2 -12.33 9.08 23.93
C ASN A 2 -11.37 8.66 25.03
N THR A 3 -10.71 7.51 24.87
CA THR A 3 -9.65 7.04 25.75
C THR A 3 -8.29 7.39 25.15
N LYS A 4 -7.29 7.66 25.99
CA LYS A 4 -5.93 8.00 25.56
C LYS A 4 -5.06 6.75 25.64
N LEU A 5 -4.37 6.42 24.54
CA LEU A 5 -3.32 5.41 24.49
C LEU A 5 -1.96 6.11 24.49
N THR A 6 -1.06 5.70 25.39
CA THR A 6 0.32 6.21 25.44
C THR A 6 1.28 5.08 25.07
N LEU A 7 2.14 5.31 24.08
CA LEU A 7 3.12 4.34 23.58
C LEU A 7 4.53 4.82 23.87
N ARG A 8 5.44 3.90 24.21
CA ARG A 8 6.88 4.16 24.26
C ARG A 8 7.48 3.81 22.90
N LEU A 9 8.11 4.77 22.26
CA LEU A 9 8.65 4.67 20.91
C LEU A 9 9.97 5.47 20.84
N ASP A 10 10.83 5.13 19.90
CA ASP A 10 12.05 5.88 19.66
C ASP A 10 11.75 7.31 19.16
N ASP A 11 12.52 8.28 19.63
CA ASP A 11 12.33 9.69 19.29
C ASP A 11 12.42 9.96 17.78
N GLN A 12 13.27 9.23 17.06
CA GLN A 12 13.38 9.32 15.60
C GLN A 12 12.08 8.88 14.92
N LEU A 13 11.45 7.81 15.42
CA LEU A 13 10.20 7.31 14.90
C LEU A 13 9.06 8.29 15.17
N ILE A 14 9.02 8.90 16.36
CA ILE A 14 8.03 9.94 16.71
C ILE A 14 8.16 11.15 15.76
N ARG A 15 9.39 11.57 15.45
CA ARG A 15 9.62 12.67 14.49
C ARG A 15 9.13 12.33 13.09
N GLY A 16 9.49 11.16 12.58
CA GLY A 16 9.05 10.68 11.25
C GLY A 16 7.53 10.60 11.15
N ALA A 17 6.87 10.01 12.15
CA ALA A 17 5.42 9.88 12.17
C ALA A 17 4.71 11.25 12.22
N LYS A 18 5.23 12.21 13.00
CA LYS A 18 4.69 13.57 13.04
C LYS A 18 4.88 14.31 11.71
N GLN A 19 6.00 14.08 11.02
CA GLN A 19 6.23 14.67 9.70
C GLN A 19 5.23 14.13 8.67
N TYR A 20 5.10 12.81 8.58
CA TYR A 20 4.10 12.16 7.72
C TYR A 20 2.67 12.67 7.96
N ALA A 21 2.28 12.82 9.24
CA ALA A 21 0.96 13.33 9.59
C ALA A 21 0.75 14.77 9.07
N ARG A 22 1.77 15.64 9.20
CA ARG A 22 1.71 17.01 8.64
C ARG A 22 1.59 17.01 7.13
N ASP A 23 2.41 16.20 6.45
CA ASP A 23 2.45 16.16 4.98
C ASP A 23 1.13 15.65 4.39
N THR A 24 0.42 14.79 5.13
CA THR A 24 -0.89 14.26 4.76
C THR A 24 -2.08 15.10 5.26
N GLY A 25 -1.81 16.19 5.98
CA GLY A 25 -2.85 17.05 6.56
C GLY A 25 -3.67 16.38 7.68
N LYS A 26 -3.17 15.29 8.27
CA LYS A 26 -3.85 14.51 9.31
C LYS A 26 -3.19 14.72 10.68
N SER A 27 -3.95 14.53 11.75
CA SER A 27 -3.34 14.42 13.08
C SER A 27 -2.65 13.06 13.25
N LEU A 28 -1.58 13.00 14.05
CA LEU A 28 -0.93 11.71 14.34
C LEU A 28 -1.91 10.70 14.97
N SER A 29 -2.82 11.16 15.83
CA SER A 29 -3.87 10.33 16.41
C SER A 29 -4.80 9.73 15.35
N GLN A 30 -5.14 10.50 14.31
CA GLN A 30 -5.95 10.01 13.19
C GLN A 30 -5.20 8.96 12.38
N VAL A 31 -3.93 9.18 12.06
CA VAL A 31 -3.10 8.20 11.33
C VAL A 31 -3.04 6.87 12.08
N VAL A 32 -2.81 6.92 13.39
CA VAL A 32 -2.74 5.70 14.23
C VAL A 32 -4.12 5.04 14.37
N ALA A 33 -5.19 5.82 14.51
CA ALA A 33 -6.54 5.28 14.58
C ALA A 33 -6.95 4.57 13.28
N GLU A 34 -6.63 5.14 12.11
CA GLU A 34 -6.85 4.52 10.80
C GLU A 34 -6.06 3.21 10.68
N TYR A 35 -4.80 3.19 11.11
CA TYR A 35 -4.00 1.97 11.12
C TYR A 35 -4.59 0.89 12.04
N PHE A 36 -4.97 1.24 13.27
CA PHE A 36 -5.61 0.30 14.18
C PHE A 36 -6.93 -0.22 13.62
N ALA A 37 -7.76 0.64 13.02
CA ALA A 37 -8.97 0.20 12.35
C ALA A 37 -8.67 -0.81 11.22
N ALA A 38 -7.64 -0.56 10.41
CA ALA A 38 -7.25 -1.44 9.31
C ALA A 38 -6.74 -2.82 9.78
N ILE A 39 -6.03 -2.90 10.91
CA ILE A 39 -5.51 -4.19 11.42
C ILE A 39 -6.50 -4.94 12.32
N THR A 40 -7.49 -4.23 12.88
CA THR A 40 -8.51 -4.83 13.77
C THR A 40 -9.83 -5.12 13.06
N SER A 41 -10.01 -4.69 11.80
CA SER A 41 -11.19 -5.08 11.03
C SER A 41 -11.15 -6.60 10.80
N ALA A 42 -12.02 -7.30 11.54
CA ALA A 42 -12.16 -8.76 11.47
C ALA A 42 -12.58 -9.21 10.06
N ASP A 43 -13.32 -8.37 9.35
CA ASP A 43 -13.41 -8.41 7.90
C ASP A 43 -12.15 -7.76 7.33
N ARG A 44 -11.20 -8.59 6.90
CA ARG A 44 -10.48 -8.20 5.68
C ARG A 44 -11.58 -8.06 4.65
N PRO A 45 -11.78 -6.90 4.00
CA PRO A 45 -12.65 -6.87 2.84
C PRO A 45 -12.16 -8.01 1.95
N GLU A 46 -13.05 -8.96 1.63
CA GLU A 46 -12.76 -9.92 0.57
C GLU A 46 -12.19 -9.09 -0.55
N PHE A 47 -10.94 -9.37 -0.92
CA PHE A 47 -10.25 -8.60 -1.95
C PHE A 47 -11.06 -8.78 -3.23
N THR A 48 -12.00 -7.86 -3.43
CA THR A 48 -12.87 -7.82 -4.58
C THR A 48 -12.05 -7.04 -5.57
N ALA A 49 -11.23 -7.78 -6.32
CA ALA A 49 -10.47 -7.21 -7.39
C ALA A 49 -11.44 -6.40 -8.26
N THR A 50 -11.10 -5.14 -8.55
CA THR A 50 -11.83 -4.40 -9.58
C THR A 50 -11.81 -5.21 -10.89
N PRO A 51 -12.78 -5.07 -11.80
CA PRO A 51 -12.81 -5.86 -13.04
C PRO A 51 -11.47 -5.86 -13.79
N THR A 52 -10.77 -4.72 -13.78
CA THR A 52 -9.42 -4.58 -14.32
C THR A 52 -8.40 -5.44 -13.59
N VAL A 53 -8.34 -5.37 -12.26
CA VAL A 53 -7.38 -6.15 -11.46
C VAL A 53 -7.70 -7.65 -11.52
N ALA A 54 -8.98 -8.01 -11.58
CA ALA A 54 -9.42 -9.39 -11.77
C ALA A 54 -8.95 -9.94 -13.13
N GLY A 55 -9.08 -9.14 -14.19
CA GLY A 55 -8.64 -9.50 -15.54
C GLY A 55 -7.11 -9.61 -15.68
N LEU A 56 -6.34 -8.86 -14.88
CA LEU A 56 -4.87 -8.93 -14.88
C LEU A 56 -4.32 -10.05 -13.98
N ARG A 57 -5.11 -10.54 -13.02
CA ARG A 57 -4.64 -11.54 -12.06
C ARG A 57 -4.39 -12.88 -12.75
N GLY A 58 -3.13 -13.29 -12.78
CA GLY A 58 -2.71 -14.61 -13.27
C GLY A 58 -2.43 -14.70 -14.76
N ILE A 59 -2.49 -13.60 -15.50
CA ILE A 59 -2.21 -13.59 -16.95
C ILE A 59 -0.78 -14.01 -17.30
N LEU A 60 0.16 -13.87 -16.35
CA LEU A 60 1.57 -14.27 -16.49
C LEU A 60 1.93 -15.52 -15.70
N LYS A 61 0.95 -16.26 -15.14
CA LYS A 61 1.20 -17.35 -14.18
C LYS A 61 2.13 -18.44 -14.74
N ASP A 62 1.99 -18.75 -16.04
CA ASP A 62 2.78 -19.78 -16.72
C ASP A 62 3.65 -19.20 -17.84
N ALA A 63 3.74 -17.86 -17.92
CA ALA A 63 4.53 -17.19 -18.93
C ALA A 63 6.02 -17.25 -18.55
N GLN A 64 6.85 -17.77 -19.46
CA GLN A 64 8.30 -17.71 -19.35
C GLN A 64 8.76 -16.33 -19.85
N VAL A 65 8.55 -15.31 -19.03
CA VAL A 65 8.93 -13.93 -19.36
C VAL A 65 10.33 -13.66 -18.81
N ASP A 66 11.25 -13.26 -19.69
CA ASP A 66 12.47 -12.59 -19.28
C ASP A 66 12.19 -11.08 -19.24
N ASP A 67 11.96 -10.60 -18.02
CA ASP A 67 11.46 -9.24 -17.74
C ASP A 67 12.30 -8.15 -18.44
N ALA A 68 13.61 -8.34 -18.61
CA ALA A 68 14.45 -7.37 -19.29
C ALA A 68 14.36 -7.48 -20.82
N ARG A 69 14.52 -8.70 -21.36
CA ARG A 69 14.55 -8.91 -22.82
C ARG A 69 13.19 -8.66 -23.46
N ASP A 70 12.13 -9.19 -22.86
CA ASP A 70 10.78 -9.07 -23.40
C ASP A 70 10.25 -7.63 -23.30
N TYR A 71 10.64 -6.90 -22.24
CA TYR A 71 10.32 -5.48 -22.10
C TYR A 71 11.05 -4.61 -23.13
N HIS A 72 12.35 -4.88 -23.36
CA HIS A 72 13.12 -4.16 -24.38
C HIS A 72 12.56 -4.41 -25.79
N ALA A 73 12.25 -5.66 -26.14
CA ALA A 73 11.65 -5.99 -27.44
C ALA A 73 10.28 -5.31 -27.63
N TYR A 74 9.45 -5.28 -26.59
CA TYR A 74 8.18 -4.56 -26.62
C TYR A 74 8.37 -3.05 -26.85
N LEU A 75 9.34 -2.43 -26.19
CA LEU A 75 9.62 -1.00 -26.36
C LEU A 75 10.14 -0.70 -27.77
N GLU A 76 10.95 -1.58 -28.34
CA GLU A 76 11.40 -1.46 -29.73
C GLU A 76 10.21 -1.51 -30.69
N GLU A 77 9.36 -2.55 -30.63
CA GLU A 77 8.18 -2.68 -31.49
C GLU A 77 7.19 -1.51 -31.36
N LYS A 78 7.06 -0.95 -30.15
CA LYS A 78 6.12 0.14 -29.88
C LYS A 78 6.59 1.49 -30.43
N HIS A 79 7.90 1.70 -30.53
CA HIS A 79 8.49 3.02 -30.74
C HIS A 79 9.41 3.12 -31.96
N LEU A 80 9.83 2.01 -32.57
CA LEU A 80 10.68 1.93 -33.76
C LEU A 80 9.95 1.22 -34.91
#